data_AF-A0A5E4P4Y8-F1
#
_entry.id   AF-A0A5E4P4Y8-F1
#
_cell.length_a   1.000
_cell.length_b   1.000
_cell.length_c   1.000
_cell.angle_alpha   90.00
_cell.angle_beta   90.00
_cell.angle_gamma   90.00
#
_symmetry.space_group_name_H-M   'P 1'
#
loop_
_entity.id
_entity.type
_entity.pdbx_description
1 polymer ?
#
loop_
_entity_poly.entity_id
_entity_poly.type
_entity_poly.pdbx_seq_one_letter_code
_entity_poly.pdbx_strand_id
1 'polypeptide(L)'
;MNMYQSTVVKGKGEKPGEPAAHPGYSPTLDTVRMVADAIRQSPESSVKVSVLKRRLPRQVNHYALQNALDFLSEIGWIYIGAKGIVWTHNTNPNLRRAIANGRRV
;
A
#
# COMPACT_ATOMS: atom_id res chain seq x y z
N MET A 1 25.49 28.91 26.28
CA MET A 1 25.83 27.62 25.62
C MET A 1 24.52 26.87 25.45
N ASN A 2 23.98 26.53 24.28
CA ASN A 2 24.51 26.25 22.95
C ASN A 2 23.39 26.64 21.95
N MET A 3 23.56 27.64 21.08
CA MET A 3 24.02 27.52 19.68
C MET A 3 23.56 26.24 18.95
N TYR A 4 22.46 26.34 18.20
CA TYR A 4 22.35 26.00 16.76
C TYR A 4 20.94 26.42 16.29
N GLN A 5 20.87 27.59 15.64
CA GLN A 5 19.73 28.02 14.83
C GLN A 5 19.92 27.50 13.40
N SER A 6 18.80 27.12 12.76
CA SER A 6 18.47 27.28 11.32
C SER A 6 19.33 26.51 10.30
N THR A 7 18.81 25.84 9.27
CA THR A 7 17.60 25.96 8.42
C THR A 7 17.35 24.56 7.81
N VAL A 8 16.14 24.11 7.47
CA VAL A 8 15.52 24.24 6.13
C VAL A 8 14.01 24.02 6.28
N VAL A 9 13.28 25.12 6.05
CA VAL A 9 11.97 25.27 5.37
C VAL A 9 10.80 24.35 5.78
N LYS A 10 9.89 25.00 6.51
CA LYS A 10 8.46 24.71 6.66
C LYS A 10 7.76 24.60 5.30
N GLY A 11 7.48 23.38 4.85
CA GLY A 11 6.52 23.09 3.78
C GLY A 11 5.12 22.88 4.34
N LYS A 12 4.26 23.90 4.24
CA LYS A 12 2.80 23.78 4.40
C LYS A 12 2.27 22.75 3.38
N GLY A 13 1.49 21.77 3.80
CA GLY A 13 0.70 20.98 2.84
C GLY A 13 0.25 19.56 3.20
N GLU A 14 0.50 19.02 4.40
CA GLU A 14 0.00 17.67 4.71
C GLU A 14 -1.51 17.71 4.98
N LYS A 15 -2.30 17.24 4.00
CA LYS A 15 -3.74 17.04 4.17
C LYS A 15 -3.96 15.84 5.11
N PRO A 16 -4.92 15.90 6.05
CA PRO A 16 -5.25 14.77 6.88
C PRO A 16 -5.76 13.61 5.99
N GLY A 17 -4.96 12.56 5.85
CA GLY A 17 -5.26 11.37 5.04
C GLY A 17 -4.36 11.11 3.84
N GLU A 18 -3.36 11.96 3.57
CA GLU A 18 -2.41 11.74 2.47
C GLU A 18 -1.26 10.83 2.94
N PRO A 19 -0.98 9.68 2.30
CA PRO A 19 0.13 8.82 2.70
C PRO A 19 1.43 9.61 2.51
N ALA A 20 2.18 9.78 3.59
CA ALA A 20 3.47 10.45 3.58
C ALA A 20 4.42 9.67 2.67
N ALA A 21 4.50 10.05 1.40
CA ALA A 21 5.49 9.53 0.48
C ALA A 21 6.87 9.90 1.04
N HIS A 22 7.65 8.90 1.47
CA HIS A 22 8.96 9.15 2.06
C HIS A 22 9.98 9.41 0.94
N PRO A 23 10.49 10.64 0.76
CA PRO A 23 11.40 10.96 -0.32
C PRO A 23 12.71 10.21 -0.11
N GLY A 24 13.01 9.26 -1.00
CA GLY A 24 14.22 8.42 -0.97
C GLY A 24 13.99 6.91 -0.86
N TYR A 25 12.75 6.46 -0.65
CA TYR A 25 12.43 5.03 -0.55
C TYR A 25 11.37 4.58 -1.56
N SER A 26 11.52 4.99 -2.82
CA SER A 26 10.62 4.49 -3.89
C SER A 26 10.88 3.00 -4.13
N PRO A 27 9.84 2.14 -4.05
CA PRO A 27 9.99 0.73 -4.37
C PRO A 27 10.30 0.58 -5.86
N THR A 28 11.13 -0.41 -6.19
CA THR A 28 11.26 -0.82 -7.59
C THR A 28 9.98 -1.53 -8.05
N LEU A 29 9.74 -1.59 -9.36
CA LEU A 29 8.63 -2.35 -9.94
C LEU A 29 8.63 -3.81 -9.46
N ASP A 30 9.82 -4.42 -9.40
CA ASP A 30 10.00 -5.78 -8.89
C ASP A 30 9.55 -5.92 -7.43
N THR A 31 9.81 -4.90 -6.60
CA THR A 31 9.36 -4.87 -5.21
C THR A 31 7.84 -4.80 -5.13
N VAL A 32 7.20 -3.92 -5.92
CA VAL A 32 5.74 -3.80 -5.97
C VAL A 32 5.11 -5.12 -6.42
N ARG A 33 5.63 -5.74 -7.49
CA ARG A 33 5.15 -7.02 -8.01
C ARG A 33 5.28 -8.14 -6.97
N MET A 34 6.44 -8.24 -6.33
CA MET A 34 6.68 -9.23 -5.28
C MET A 34 5.70 -9.07 -4.10
N VAL A 35 5.43 -7.84 -3.66
CA VAL A 35 4.46 -7.57 -2.59
C VAL A 35 3.04 -7.93 -3.04
N ALA A 36 2.65 -7.56 -4.26
CA ALA A 36 1.34 -7.90 -4.83
C ALA A 36 1.13 -9.42 -4.90
N ASP A 37 2.14 -10.16 -5.39
CA ASP A 37 2.09 -11.62 -5.49
C ASP A 37 1.96 -12.28 -4.10
N ALA A 38 2.71 -11.80 -3.10
CA ALA A 38 2.63 -12.32 -1.73
C ALA A 38 1.27 -12.09 -1.06
N ILE A 39 0.60 -10.98 -1.36
CA ILE A 39 -0.77 -10.70 -0.86
C ILE A 39 -1.78 -11.58 -1.62
N ARG A 40 -1.69 -11.63 -2.94
CA ARG A 40 -2.60 -12.39 -3.81
C ARG A 40 -2.58 -13.89 -3.53
N GLN A 41 -1.41 -14.45 -3.25
CA GLN A 41 -1.21 -15.88 -2.98
C GLN A 41 -1.48 -16.25 -1.51
N SER A 42 -1.83 -15.28 -0.67
CA SER A 42 -2.16 -15.56 0.72
C SER A 42 -3.40 -16.46 0.81
N PRO A 43 -3.35 -17.55 1.60
CA PRO A 43 -4.55 -18.34 1.91
C PRO A 43 -5.53 -17.58 2.81
N GLU A 44 -5.06 -16.57 3.53
CA GLU A 44 -5.87 -15.74 4.41
C GLU A 44 -6.62 -14.67 3.62
N SER A 45 -7.89 -14.46 3.94
CA SER A 45 -8.70 -13.36 3.38
C SER A 45 -8.23 -11.96 3.79
N SER A 46 -7.44 -11.85 4.87
CA SER A 46 -6.83 -10.60 5.34
C SER A 46 -5.44 -10.88 5.91
N VAL A 47 -4.43 -10.12 5.48
CA VAL A 47 -3.03 -10.33 5.84
C VAL A 47 -2.51 -9.18 6.69
N LYS A 48 -1.96 -9.49 7.88
CA LYS A 48 -1.26 -8.48 8.69
C LYS A 48 0.10 -8.15 8.08
N VAL A 49 0.53 -6.89 8.17
CA VAL A 49 1.85 -6.43 7.67
C VAL A 49 3.01 -7.26 8.25
N SER A 50 2.93 -7.64 9.52
CA SER A 50 3.94 -8.49 10.17
C SER A 50 4.03 -9.90 9.58
N VAL A 51 2.90 -10.48 9.17
CA VAL A 51 2.85 -11.78 8.49
C VAL A 51 3.35 -11.64 7.07
N LEU A 52 2.94 -10.57 6.37
CA LEU A 52 3.39 -10.27 5.01
C LEU A 52 4.93 -10.20 4.95
N LYS A 53 5.56 -9.45 5.86
CA LYS A 53 7.03 -9.33 5.96
C LYS A 53 7.75 -10.68 6.06
N ARG A 54 7.14 -11.70 6.68
CA ARG A 54 7.70 -13.06 6.81
C ARG A 54 7.51 -13.92 5.56
N ARG A 55 6.52 -13.60 4.72
CA ARG A 55 6.19 -14.33 3.50
C ARG A 55 6.92 -13.80 2.26
N LEU A 56 7.50 -12.59 2.35
CA LEU A 56 8.28 -12.05 1.24
C LEU A 56 9.54 -12.90 1.02
N PRO A 57 9.91 -13.17 -0.24
CA PRO A 57 11.10 -13.97 -0.56
C PRO A 57 12.41 -13.28 -0.18
N ARG A 58 12.37 -11.95 0.05
CA ARG A 58 13.48 -11.16 0.58
C ARG A 58 12.97 -10.07 1.51
N GLN A 59 13.86 -9.59 2.38
CA GLN A 59 13.55 -8.44 3.22
C GLN A 59 13.42 -7.16 2.37
N VAL A 60 12.43 -6.36 2.71
CA VAL A 60 12.16 -5.05 2.10
C VAL A 60 12.21 -4.00 3.20
N ASN A 61 12.84 -2.86 2.91
CA ASN A 61 12.85 -1.73 3.82
C ASN A 61 11.41 -1.33 4.18
N HIS A 62 11.19 -0.92 5.44
CA HIS A 62 9.85 -0.57 5.92
C HIS A 62 9.16 0.50 5.06
N TYR A 63 9.87 1.57 4.69
CA TYR A 63 9.32 2.66 3.89
C TYR A 63 9.04 2.22 2.45
N ALA A 64 9.93 1.44 1.85
CA ALA A 64 9.70 0.88 0.51
C ALA A 64 8.49 -0.07 0.49
N LEU A 65 8.28 -0.85 1.56
CA LEU A 65 7.08 -1.69 1.69
C LEU A 65 5.81 -0.84 1.83
N GLN A 66 5.84 0.23 2.65
CA GLN A 66 4.68 1.12 2.81
C GLN A 66 4.34 1.79 1.48
N ASN A 67 5.32 2.40 0.81
CA ASN A 67 5.12 3.02 -0.50
C ASN A 67 4.58 2.03 -1.55
N ALA A 68 5.00 0.75 -1.49
CA ALA A 68 4.44 -0.28 -2.37
C ALA A 68 2.99 -0.63 -2.04
N LEU A 69 2.64 -0.69 -0.75
CA LEU A 69 1.27 -0.93 -0.29
C LEU A 69 0.36 0.25 -0.63
N ASP A 70 0.82 1.47 -0.43
CA ASP A 70 0.09 2.70 -0.77
C ASP A 70 -0.18 2.74 -2.28
N PHE A 71 0.84 2.52 -3.12
CA PHE A 71 0.68 2.44 -4.56
C PHE A 71 -0.35 1.37 -4.99
N LEU A 72 -0.29 0.17 -4.40
CA LEU A 72 -1.25 -0.91 -4.69
C LEU A 72 -2.68 -0.56 -4.23
N SER A 73 -2.81 0.19 -3.14
CA SER A 73 -4.09 0.66 -2.62
C SER A 73 -4.68 1.76 -3.51
N GLU A 74 -3.85 2.70 -3.97
CA GLU A 74 -4.26 3.79 -4.86
C GLU A 74 -4.82 3.26 -6.19
N ILE A 75 -4.21 2.24 -6.77
CA ILE A 75 -4.72 1.60 -8.00
C ILE A 75 -5.88 0.62 -7.74
N GLY A 76 -6.31 0.47 -6.49
CA GLY A 76 -7.46 -0.35 -6.08
C GLY A 76 -7.21 -1.86 -6.08
N TRP A 77 -5.95 -2.30 -6.10
CA TRP A 77 -5.64 -3.73 -6.10
C TRP A 77 -5.79 -4.37 -4.73
N ILE A 78 -5.52 -3.57 -3.69
CA ILE A 78 -5.67 -3.96 -2.30
C ILE A 78 -6.49 -2.94 -1.54
N TYR A 79 -7.03 -3.36 -0.41
CA TYR A 79 -7.61 -2.49 0.61
C TYR A 79 -6.88 -2.71 1.93
N ILE A 80 -6.49 -1.61 2.60
CA ILE A 80 -5.82 -1.63 3.89
C ILE A 80 -6.83 -1.19 4.96
N GLY A 81 -7.16 -2.08 5.88
CA GLY A 81 -8.10 -1.81 6.97
C GLY A 81 -7.58 -2.27 8.33
N ALA A 82 -8.39 -2.08 9.38
CA ALA A 82 -8.01 -2.40 10.76
C ALA A 82 -7.61 -3.88 10.97
N LYS A 83 -8.18 -4.80 10.17
CA LYS A 83 -7.89 -6.24 10.25
C LYS A 83 -6.68 -6.68 9.43
N GLY A 84 -6.11 -5.78 8.63
CA GLY A 84 -4.99 -6.05 7.73
C GLY A 84 -5.29 -5.68 6.28
N ILE A 85 -4.55 -6.30 5.37
CA ILE A 85 -4.54 -6.03 3.94
C ILE A 85 -5.38 -7.10 3.24
N VAL A 86 -6.32 -6.67 2.40
CA VAL A 86 -7.22 -7.54 1.63
C VAL A 86 -6.93 -7.34 0.14
N TRP A 87 -6.88 -8.44 -0.62
CA TRP A 87 -6.81 -8.37 -2.08
C TRP A 87 -8.21 -8.09 -2.65
N THR A 88 -8.36 -6.97 -3.37
CA THR A 88 -9.64 -6.51 -3.93
C THR A 88 -9.67 -6.54 -5.45
N HIS A 89 -8.51 -6.69 -6.11
CA HIS A 89 -8.46 -6.70 -7.56
C HIS A 89 -9.18 -7.92 -8.14
N ASN A 90 -10.27 -7.67 -8.87
CA ASN A 90 -10.96 -8.68 -9.66
C ASN A 90 -10.86 -8.37 -11.16
N THR A 91 -10.44 -9.35 -11.94
CA THR A 91 -10.35 -9.28 -13.41
C THR A 91 -11.56 -9.90 -14.12
N ASN A 92 -12.50 -10.52 -13.40
CA ASN A 92 -13.66 -11.15 -14.00
C ASN A 92 -14.60 -10.09 -14.65
N PRO A 93 -14.74 -10.09 -15.99
CA PRO A 93 -15.53 -9.08 -16.69
C PRO A 93 -17.02 -9.16 -16.37
N ASN A 94 -17.54 -10.35 -16.05
CA ASN A 94 -18.94 -10.54 -15.69
C ASN A 94 -19.26 -9.89 -14.35
N LEU A 95 -18.38 -10.06 -13.35
CA LEU A 95 -18.60 -9.40 -12.05
C LEU A 95 -18.46 -7.89 -12.18
N ARG A 96 -17.50 -7.39 -12.98
CA ARG A 96 -17.37 -5.95 -13.25
C ARG A 96 -18.63 -5.38 -13.89
N ARG A 97 -19.18 -6.06 -14.90
CA ARG A 97 -20.47 -5.67 -15.53
C ARG A 97 -21.62 -5.73 -14.52
N ALA A 98 -21.68 -6.77 -13.69
CA ALA A 98 -22.72 -6.91 -12.68
C ALA A 98 -22.67 -5.79 -11.63
N ILE A 99 -21.48 -5.37 -11.19
CA ILE A 99 -21.32 -4.23 -10.28
C ILE A 99 -21.71 -2.92 -10.97
N ALA A 100 -21.27 -2.71 -12.22
CA ALA A 100 -21.56 -1.48 -12.96
C ALA A 100 -23.06 -1.31 -13.28
N ASN A 101 -23.74 -2.40 -13.60
CA ASN A 101 -25.17 -2.42 -13.94
C ASN A 101 -26.07 -2.69 -12.71
N GLY A 102 -25.46 -3.01 -11.56
CA GLY A 102 -26.18 -3.32 -10.33
C GLY A 102 -26.89 -2.09 -9.82
N ARG A 103 -28.21 -2.07 -9.93
CA ARG A 103 -29.03 -1.01 -9.34
C ARG A 103 -29.11 -1.26 -7.83
N ARG A 104 -28.70 -0.28 -7.03
CA ARG A 104 -29.01 -0.27 -5.60
C ARG A 104 -30.53 -0.26 -5.45
N VAL A 105 -31.07 -1.32 -4.88
CA VAL A 105 -32.45 -1.40 -4.39
C VAL A 105 -32.52 -0.91 -2.95
#